data_AF-A2ZKD5-F1
#
_entry.id   AF-A2ZKD5-F1
#
_cell.length_a   1.000
_cell.length_b   1.000
_cell.length_c   1.000
_cell.angle_alpha   90.00
_cell.angle_beta   90.00
_cell.angle_gamma   90.00
#
_symmetry.space_group_name_H-M   'P 1'
#
loop_
_entity.id
_entity.type
_entity.pdbx_description
1 polymer ?
#
loop_
_entity_poly.entity_id
_entity_poly.type
_entity_poly.pdbx_seq_one_letter_code
_entity_poly.pdbx_strand_id
1 'polypeptide(L)'
;MAALARDAARSRRAGHEERLRRAASQRLAVEGPIRDLAAGIDAAGKRLGEEEAVVRRTQRRLLLLSGAVAEEADVGAVVSLVERLARAQGAEAALAVAMEAMKARHRRLLLQREAAEVAELTEISALEDIPQVARGRKEDDQLLREADDRLRADLTVLIECFVEPL
;
A
#
# COMPACT_ATOMS: atom_id res chain seq x y z
N MET A 1 -2.48 42.19 -17.30
CA MET A 1 -3.08 41.64 -16.06
C MET A 1 -4.02 40.45 -16.31
N ALA A 2 -5.02 40.53 -17.20
CA ALA A 2 -5.96 39.42 -17.40
C ALA A 2 -5.33 38.12 -17.97
N ALA A 3 -4.36 38.23 -18.90
CA ALA A 3 -3.65 37.06 -19.44
C ALA A 3 -2.85 36.31 -18.36
N LEU A 4 -2.11 37.05 -17.52
CA LEU A 4 -1.37 36.50 -16.37
C LEU A 4 -2.30 35.77 -15.38
N ALA A 5 -3.46 36.36 -15.05
CA ALA A 5 -4.42 35.74 -14.14
C ALA A 5 -5.01 34.43 -14.70
N ARG A 6 -5.27 34.37 -16.01
CA ARG A 6 -5.71 33.15 -16.71
C ARG A 6 -4.61 32.09 -16.72
N ASP A 7 -3.38 32.48 -16.98
CA ASP A 7 -2.24 31.56 -16.95
C ASP A 7 -2.01 30.96 -15.56
N ALA A 8 -2.01 31.80 -14.52
CA ALA A 8 -1.90 31.35 -13.14
C ALA A 8 -3.05 30.40 -12.73
N ALA A 9 -4.28 30.65 -13.19
CA ALA A 9 -5.40 29.72 -12.96
C ALA A 9 -5.19 28.37 -13.66
N ARG A 10 -4.77 28.37 -14.94
CA ARG A 10 -4.46 27.15 -15.70
C ARG A 10 -3.33 26.35 -15.06
N SER A 11 -2.23 27.00 -14.70
CA SER A 11 -1.06 26.35 -14.09
C SER A 11 -1.40 25.74 -12.73
N ARG A 12 -2.18 26.45 -11.89
CA ARG A 12 -2.68 25.87 -10.64
C ARG A 12 -3.55 24.65 -10.90
N ARG A 13 -4.55 24.76 -11.80
CA ARG A 13 -5.44 23.65 -12.15
C ARG A 13 -4.68 22.43 -12.64
N ALA A 14 -3.72 22.61 -13.56
CA ALA A 14 -2.88 21.53 -14.08
C ALA A 14 -2.07 20.83 -12.97
N GLY A 15 -1.59 21.59 -11.97
CA GLY A 15 -0.92 21.03 -10.80
C GLY A 15 -1.84 20.15 -9.95
N HIS A 16 -3.08 20.58 -9.71
CA HIS A 16 -4.09 19.77 -9.02
C HIS A 16 -4.48 18.52 -9.84
N GLU A 17 -4.67 18.65 -11.16
CA GLU A 17 -4.96 17.51 -12.04
C GLU A 17 -3.83 16.46 -12.05
N GLU A 18 -2.57 16.90 -12.00
CA GLU A 18 -1.41 16.01 -11.88
C GLU A 18 -1.40 15.27 -10.54
N ARG A 19 -1.64 15.98 -9.42
CA ARG A 19 -1.74 15.35 -8.10
C ARG A 19 -2.92 14.39 -7.99
N LEU A 20 -4.07 14.74 -8.58
CA LEU A 20 -5.22 13.86 -8.69
C LEU A 20 -4.88 12.57 -9.44
N ARG A 21 -4.22 12.68 -10.60
CA ARG A 21 -3.76 11.51 -11.37
C ARG A 21 -2.81 10.63 -10.57
N ARG A 22 -1.91 11.24 -9.79
CA ARG A 22 -1.00 10.49 -8.89
C ARG A 22 -1.75 9.77 -7.77
N ALA A 23 -2.68 10.45 -7.10
CA ALA A 23 -3.50 9.86 -6.03
C ALA A 23 -4.33 8.67 -6.55
N ALA A 24 -5.02 8.84 -7.68
CA ALA A 24 -5.77 7.76 -8.32
C ALA A 24 -4.85 6.58 -8.72
N SER A 25 -3.66 6.87 -9.26
CA SER A 25 -2.68 5.83 -9.60
C SER A 25 -2.20 5.06 -8.37
N GLN A 26 -1.93 5.75 -7.26
CA GLN A 26 -1.55 5.14 -6.00
C GLN A 26 -2.67 4.26 -5.43
N ARG A 27 -3.93 4.72 -5.48
CA ARG A 27 -5.10 3.94 -5.06
C ARG A 27 -5.23 2.66 -5.88
N LEU A 28 -5.13 2.76 -7.21
CA LEU A 28 -5.22 1.60 -8.09
C LEU A 28 -4.05 0.61 -7.92
N ALA A 29 -2.85 1.11 -7.61
CA ALA A 29 -1.67 0.27 -7.43
C ALA A 29 -1.78 -0.71 -6.25
N VAL A 30 -2.61 -0.41 -5.25
CA VAL A 30 -2.79 -1.26 -4.06
C VAL A 30 -3.98 -2.21 -4.15
N GLU A 31 -4.91 -2.02 -5.09
CA GLU A 31 -6.13 -2.86 -5.23
C GLU A 31 -5.81 -4.34 -5.50
N GLY A 32 -4.91 -4.62 -6.44
CA GLY A 32 -4.46 -5.99 -6.74
C GLY A 32 -3.79 -6.66 -5.52
N PRO A 33 -2.74 -6.05 -4.95
CA PRO A 33 -2.08 -6.56 -3.75
C PRO A 33 -3.01 -6.79 -2.54
N ILE A 34 -4.03 -5.95 -2.34
CA ILE A 34 -5.05 -6.14 -1.29
C ILE A 34 -5.83 -7.43 -1.55
N ARG A 35 -6.36 -7.60 -2.77
CA ARG A 35 -7.12 -8.79 -3.17
C ARG A 35 -6.30 -10.06 -3.03
N ASP A 36 -5.06 -10.04 -3.49
CA ASP A 36 -4.16 -11.19 -3.45
C ASP A 36 -3.82 -11.58 -2.00
N LEU A 37 -3.57 -10.59 -1.13
CA LEU A 37 -3.34 -10.84 0.28
C LEU A 37 -4.58 -11.36 1.00
N ALA A 38 -5.77 -10.84 0.68
CA ALA A 38 -7.02 -11.35 1.26
C ALA A 38 -7.22 -12.83 0.91
N ALA A 39 -7.08 -13.19 -0.38
CA ALA A 39 -7.14 -14.58 -0.82
C ALA A 39 -6.06 -15.46 -0.16
N GLY A 40 -4.85 -14.92 0.00
CA GLY A 40 -3.76 -15.59 0.69
C GLY A 40 -4.04 -15.82 2.18
N ILE A 41 -4.63 -14.85 2.88
CA ILE A 41 -5.04 -14.98 4.28
C ILE A 41 -6.09 -16.06 4.43
N ASP A 42 -7.09 -16.09 3.54
CA ASP A 42 -8.13 -17.11 3.54
C ASP A 42 -7.56 -18.52 3.30
N ALA A 43 -6.66 -18.65 2.31
CA ALA A 43 -5.98 -19.90 2.03
C ALA A 43 -5.11 -20.37 3.21
N ALA A 44 -4.37 -19.45 3.83
CA ALA A 44 -3.57 -19.75 5.02
C ALA A 44 -4.46 -20.13 6.22
N GLY A 45 -5.62 -19.50 6.39
CA GLY A 45 -6.60 -19.85 7.43
C GLY A 45 -7.16 -21.26 7.26
N LYS A 46 -7.46 -21.68 6.02
CA LYS A 46 -7.87 -23.06 5.73
C LYS A 46 -6.77 -24.06 6.12
N ARG A 47 -5.53 -23.79 5.72
CA ARG A 47 -4.37 -24.63 6.07
C ARG A 47 -4.13 -24.69 7.59
N LEU A 48 -4.35 -23.59 8.30
CA LEU A 48 -4.22 -23.56 9.76
C LEU A 48 -5.26 -24.48 10.41
N GLY A 49 -6.51 -24.41 9.96
CA GLY A 49 -7.57 -25.31 10.43
C GLY A 49 -7.25 -26.80 10.18
N GLU A 50 -6.59 -27.11 9.07
CA GLU A 50 -6.11 -28.48 8.77
C GLU A 50 -5.04 -28.95 9.76
N GLU A 51 -4.04 -28.12 10.05
CA GLU A 51 -2.98 -28.42 11.01
C GLU A 51 -3.54 -28.56 12.44
N GLU A 52 -4.40 -27.64 12.88
CA GLU A 52 -5.10 -27.75 14.17
C GLU A 52 -5.93 -29.04 14.26
N ALA A 53 -6.54 -29.49 13.17
CA ALA A 53 -7.26 -30.75 13.13
C ALA A 53 -6.31 -31.95 13.23
N VAL A 54 -5.08 -31.87 12.69
CA VAL A 54 -4.04 -32.89 12.88
C VAL A 54 -3.57 -32.91 14.34
N VAL A 55 -3.31 -31.75 14.94
CA VAL A 55 -2.92 -31.62 16.35
C VAL A 55 -3.98 -32.23 17.26
N ARG A 56 -5.25 -31.83 17.12
CA ARG A 56 -6.37 -32.37 17.90
C ARG A 56 -6.53 -33.89 17.74
N ARG A 57 -6.43 -34.40 16.50
CA ARG A 57 -6.50 -35.86 16.24
C ARG A 57 -5.35 -36.61 16.90
N THR A 58 -4.14 -36.05 16.86
CA THR A 58 -2.94 -36.67 17.44
C THR A 58 -2.99 -36.67 18.97
N GLN A 59 -3.43 -35.56 19.57
CA GLN A 59 -3.68 -35.47 21.02
C GLN A 59 -4.73 -36.49 21.49
N ARG A 60 -5.85 -36.65 20.78
CA ARG A 60 -6.86 -37.65 21.12
C ARG A 60 -6.31 -39.08 21.09
N ARG A 61 -5.46 -39.40 20.11
CA ARG A 61 -4.81 -40.73 20.03
C ARG A 61 -3.85 -40.98 21.19
N LEU A 62 -3.06 -39.97 21.57
CA LEU A 62 -2.18 -40.06 22.75
C LEU A 62 -2.99 -40.29 24.03
N LEU A 63 -4.10 -39.57 24.21
CA LEU A 63 -4.99 -39.75 25.37
C LEU A 63 -5.57 -41.18 25.43
N LEU A 64 -6.00 -41.73 24.28
CA LEU A 64 -6.51 -43.11 24.22
C LEU A 64 -5.44 -44.14 24.61
N LEU A 65 -4.19 -43.94 24.17
CA LEU A 65 -3.08 -44.82 24.56
C LEU A 65 -2.71 -44.70 26.04
N SER A 66 -2.90 -43.52 26.65
CA SER A 66 -2.69 -43.34 28.09
C SER A 66 -3.80 -43.91 28.97
N GLY A 67 -5.01 -44.10 28.43
CA GLY A 67 -6.17 -44.65 29.14
C GLY A 67 -6.38 -46.16 28.94
N ALA A 68 -5.77 -46.76 27.91
CA ALA A 68 -5.71 -48.21 27.76
C ALA A 68 -4.74 -48.76 28.82
N VAL A 69 -5.19 -49.75 29.59
CA VAL A 69 -4.42 -50.39 30.67
C VAL A 69 -3.03 -50.75 30.16
N ALA A 70 -2.02 -50.25 30.88
CA ALA A 70 -0.62 -50.11 30.49
C ALA A 70 0.16 -51.40 30.20
N GLU A 71 -0.50 -52.55 30.00
CA GLU A 71 0.20 -53.83 29.88
C GLU A 71 0.92 -54.02 28.53
N GLU A 72 0.52 -53.31 27.45
CA GLU A 72 1.21 -53.39 26.15
C GLU A 72 1.16 -52.06 25.36
N ALA A 73 1.34 -50.91 26.01
CA ALA A 73 1.50 -49.66 25.27
C ALA A 73 2.82 -49.71 24.48
N ASP A 74 2.75 -49.87 23.16
CA ASP A 74 3.90 -49.79 22.25
C ASP A 74 4.55 -48.41 22.39
N VAL A 75 5.66 -48.36 23.13
CA VAL A 75 6.45 -47.14 23.37
C VAL A 75 6.86 -46.50 22.05
N GLY A 76 7.12 -47.29 21.00
CA GLY A 76 7.43 -46.79 19.66
C GLY A 76 6.26 -46.02 19.04
N ALA A 77 5.03 -46.51 19.21
CA ALA A 77 3.82 -45.82 18.75
C ALA A 77 3.58 -44.50 19.49
N VAL A 78 3.83 -44.46 20.80
CA VAL A 78 3.73 -43.22 21.61
C VAL A 78 4.77 -42.19 21.16
N VAL A 79 6.04 -42.59 21.03
CA VAL A 79 7.13 -41.71 20.56
C VAL A 79 6.80 -41.14 19.18
N SER A 80 6.36 -41.97 18.24
CA SER A 80 5.96 -41.54 16.89
C SER A 80 4.81 -40.51 16.91
N LEU A 81 3.81 -40.70 17.78
CA LEU A 81 2.71 -39.75 17.93
C LEU A 81 3.16 -38.43 18.56
N VAL A 82 4.07 -38.45 19.54
CA VAL A 82 4.64 -37.24 20.14
C VAL A 82 5.45 -36.46 19.10
N GLU A 83 6.29 -37.13 18.31
CA GLU A 83 7.04 -36.49 17.22
C GLU A 83 6.10 -35.90 16.15
N ARG A 84 5.02 -36.59 15.81
CA ARG A 84 4.00 -36.08 14.89
C ARG A 84 3.30 -34.86 15.47
N LEU A 85 2.97 -34.89 16.76
CA LEU A 85 2.34 -33.77 17.46
C LEU A 85 3.25 -32.55 17.47
N ALA A 86 4.51 -32.72 17.83
CA ALA A 86 5.50 -31.63 17.86
C ALA A 86 5.67 -30.99 16.47
N ARG A 87 5.75 -31.81 15.40
CA ARG A 87 5.82 -31.31 14.01
C ARG A 87 4.57 -30.52 13.62
N ALA A 88 3.37 -31.03 13.92
CA ALA A 88 2.12 -30.37 13.60
C ALA A 88 1.95 -29.05 14.37
N GLN A 89 2.28 -29.03 15.68
CA GLN A 89 2.27 -27.81 16.49
C GLN A 89 3.30 -26.78 15.99
N GLY A 90 4.48 -27.23 15.54
CA GLY A 90 5.48 -26.35 14.92
C GLY A 90 4.98 -25.73 13.61
N ALA A 91 4.31 -26.52 12.76
CA ALA A 91 3.70 -26.04 11.52
C ALA A 91 2.55 -25.07 11.78
N GLU A 92 1.66 -25.39 12.73
CA GLU A 92 0.57 -24.52 13.19
C GLU A 92 1.10 -23.17 13.66
N ALA A 93 2.10 -23.17 14.54
CA ALA A 93 2.70 -21.94 15.06
C ALA A 93 3.36 -21.11 13.94
N ALA A 94 4.12 -21.73 13.04
CA ALA A 94 4.74 -21.04 11.92
C ALA A 94 3.70 -20.41 10.99
N LEU A 95 2.60 -21.12 10.71
CA LEU A 95 1.52 -20.64 9.86
C LEU A 95 0.74 -19.50 10.53
N ALA A 96 0.49 -19.59 11.84
CA ALA A 96 -0.14 -18.52 12.61
C ALA A 96 0.68 -17.22 12.55
N VAL A 97 2.00 -17.31 12.73
CA VAL A 97 2.92 -16.16 12.60
C VAL A 97 2.89 -15.58 11.19
N ALA A 98 2.96 -16.42 10.16
CA ALA A 98 2.88 -15.98 8.77
C ALA A 98 1.54 -15.29 8.47
N MET A 99 0.43 -15.83 8.97
CA MET A 99 -0.90 -15.22 8.83
C MET A 99 -0.98 -13.85 9.49
N GLU A 100 -0.43 -13.67 10.68
CA GLU A 100 -0.43 -12.35 11.33
C GLU A 100 0.42 -11.33 10.56
N ALA A 101 1.55 -11.74 10.00
CA ALA A 101 2.34 -10.89 9.12
C ALA A 101 1.57 -10.48 7.85
N MET A 102 0.84 -11.42 7.24
CA MET A 102 -0.03 -11.15 6.08
C MET A 102 -1.16 -10.18 6.44
N LYS A 103 -1.84 -10.40 7.58
CA LYS A 103 -2.90 -9.49 8.08
C LYS A 103 -2.36 -8.09 8.36
N ALA A 104 -1.19 -7.98 8.98
CA ALA A 104 -0.53 -6.69 9.23
C ALA A 104 -0.21 -5.97 7.91
N ARG A 105 0.30 -6.68 6.91
CA ARG A 105 0.54 -6.13 5.57
C ARG A 105 -0.76 -5.70 4.89
N HIS A 106 -1.80 -6.52 4.96
CA HIS A 106 -3.12 -6.21 4.41
C HIS A 106 -3.69 -4.92 5.02
N ARG A 107 -3.63 -4.77 6.36
CA ARG A 107 -4.04 -3.53 7.06
C ARG A 107 -3.26 -2.31 6.57
N ARG A 108 -1.95 -2.43 6.39
CA ARG A 108 -1.12 -1.31 5.88
C ARG A 108 -1.55 -0.90 4.47
N LEU A 109 -1.86 -1.85 3.58
CA LEU A 109 -2.35 -1.53 2.24
C LEU A 109 -3.73 -0.87 2.26
N LEU A 110 -4.62 -1.30 3.15
CA LEU A 110 -5.93 -0.64 3.33
C LEU A 110 -5.75 0.82 3.75
N LEU A 111 -4.87 1.09 4.72
CA LEU A 111 -4.55 2.47 5.13
C LEU A 111 -3.94 3.29 3.99
N GLN A 112 -3.07 2.69 3.16
CA GLN A 112 -2.53 3.35 1.97
C GLN A 112 -3.62 3.68 0.94
N ARG A 113 -4.56 2.76 0.72
CA ARG A 113 -5.72 2.95 -0.15
C ARG A 113 -6.59 4.11 0.35
N GLU A 114 -6.91 4.13 1.63
CA GLU A 114 -7.69 5.18 2.28
C GLU A 114 -6.98 6.55 2.17
N ALA A 115 -5.67 6.60 2.44
CA ALA A 115 -4.90 7.82 2.29
C ALA A 115 -4.89 8.34 0.84
N ALA A 116 -4.76 7.44 -0.14
CA ALA A 116 -4.82 7.78 -1.55
C ALA A 116 -6.22 8.27 -1.97
N GLU A 117 -7.28 7.65 -1.44
CA GLU A 117 -8.68 8.07 -1.67
C GLU A 117 -8.95 9.46 -1.08
N VAL A 118 -8.48 9.73 0.15
CA VAL A 118 -8.58 11.07 0.76
C VAL A 118 -7.82 12.11 -0.07
N ALA A 119 -6.63 11.79 -0.56
CA ALA A 119 -5.87 12.66 -1.45
C ALA A 119 -6.61 12.90 -2.78
N GLU A 120 -7.20 11.86 -3.37
CA GLU A 120 -8.01 11.96 -4.60
C GLU A 120 -9.19 12.92 -4.39
N LEU A 121 -9.97 12.73 -3.32
CA LEU A 121 -11.11 13.59 -2.98
C LEU A 121 -10.70 15.04 -2.67
N THR A 122 -9.55 15.23 -2.02
CA THR A 122 -9.00 16.57 -1.72
C THR A 122 -8.68 17.32 -3.01
N GLU A 123 -8.03 16.66 -3.97
CA GLU A 123 -7.70 17.28 -5.25
C GLU A 123 -8.94 17.51 -6.12
N ILE A 124 -9.95 16.61 -6.07
CA ILE A 124 -11.25 16.83 -6.72
C ILE A 124 -11.90 18.09 -6.18
N SER A 125 -12.02 18.22 -4.86
CA SER A 125 -12.62 19.40 -4.23
C SER A 125 -11.86 20.69 -4.59
N ALA A 126 -10.53 20.66 -4.57
CA ALA A 126 -9.73 21.81 -4.98
C ALA A 126 -9.93 22.20 -6.47
N LEU A 127 -10.20 21.23 -7.34
CA LEU A 127 -10.49 21.47 -8.75
C LEU A 127 -11.89 22.04 -9.00
N GLU A 128 -12.85 21.86 -8.09
CA GLU A 128 -14.17 22.48 -8.15
C GLU A 128 -14.06 24.00 -7.93
N ASP A 129 -13.16 24.43 -7.05
CA ASP A 129 -12.94 25.85 -6.73
C ASP A 129 -12.14 26.61 -7.82
N ILE A 130 -11.40 25.91 -8.68
CA ILE A 130 -10.58 26.53 -9.72
C ILE A 130 -11.35 26.56 -11.04
N PRO A 131 -11.76 27.73 -11.55
CA PRO A 131 -12.53 27.80 -12.80
C PRO A 131 -11.76 27.20 -13.97
N GLN A 132 -12.47 26.50 -14.84
CA GLN A 132 -11.88 25.99 -16.08
C GLN A 132 -11.74 27.15 -17.07
N VAL A 133 -10.51 27.62 -17.25
CA VAL A 133 -10.21 28.77 -18.11
C VAL A 133 -9.72 28.28 -19.47
N ALA A 134 -10.44 28.64 -20.54
CA ALA A 134 -10.02 28.37 -21.91
C ALA A 134 -8.65 29.01 -22.21
N ARG A 135 -7.86 28.38 -23.09
CA ARG A 135 -6.60 28.99 -23.54
C ARG A 135 -6.89 30.32 -24.23
N GLY A 136 -6.05 31.31 -23.93
CA GLY A 136 -6.08 32.62 -24.61
C GLY A 136 -5.60 32.52 -26.06
N ARG A 137 -5.37 33.67 -26.69
CA ARG A 137 -4.77 33.69 -28.03
C ARG A 137 -3.31 33.21 -27.94
N LYS A 138 -2.80 32.57 -28.99
CA LYS A 138 -1.40 32.10 -29.03
C LYS A 138 -0.39 33.23 -28.78
N GLU A 139 -0.73 34.43 -29.22
CA GLU A 139 0.04 35.67 -29.00
C GLU A 139 0.19 36.00 -27.51
N ASP A 140 -0.86 35.82 -26.70
CA ASP A 140 -0.82 36.07 -25.26
C ASP A 140 0.13 35.08 -24.56
N ASP A 141 0.08 33.80 -24.95
CA ASP A 141 0.97 32.76 -24.41
C ASP A 141 2.44 33.00 -24.82
N GLN A 142 2.67 33.54 -26.02
CA GLN A 142 4.02 33.88 -26.49
C GLN A 142 4.59 35.09 -25.74
N LEU A 143 3.81 36.14 -25.56
CA LEU A 143 4.21 37.32 -24.78
C LEU A 143 4.54 36.97 -23.32
N LEU A 144 3.79 36.03 -22.73
CA LEU A 144 4.06 35.53 -21.38
C LEU A 144 5.41 34.79 -21.30
N ARG A 145 5.73 33.94 -22.28
CA ARG A 145 7.02 33.23 -22.34
C ARG A 145 8.18 34.21 -22.52
N GLU A 146 8.07 35.13 -23.46
CA GLU A 146 9.11 36.13 -23.70
C GLU A 146 9.36 37.04 -22.49
N ALA A 147 8.33 37.30 -21.67
CA ALA A 147 8.47 38.04 -20.42
C ALA A 147 9.17 37.20 -19.34
N ASP A 148 8.85 35.90 -19.21
CA ASP A 148 9.52 34.99 -18.27
C ASP A 148 11.00 34.78 -18.63
N ASP A 149 11.30 34.61 -19.92
CA ASP A 149 12.67 34.45 -20.43
C ASP A 149 13.52 35.70 -20.15
N ARG A 150 12.94 36.90 -20.37
CA ARG A 150 13.60 38.17 -20.01
C ARG A 150 13.85 38.28 -18.52
N LEU A 151 12.86 37.97 -17.68
CA LEU A 151 13.01 38.01 -16.23
C LEU A 151 14.09 37.02 -15.75
N ARG A 152 14.17 35.82 -16.33
CA ARG A 152 15.23 34.86 -16.01
C ARG A 152 16.60 35.35 -16.41
N ALA A 153 16.73 35.98 -17.59
CA ALA A 153 17.98 36.58 -18.02
C ALA A 153 18.42 37.69 -17.04
N ASP A 154 17.50 38.59 -16.68
CA ASP A 154 17.76 39.68 -15.73
C ASP A 154 18.15 39.14 -14.34
N LEU A 155 17.47 38.11 -13.85
CA LEU A 155 17.81 37.45 -12.58
C LEU A 155 19.17 36.75 -12.63
N THR A 156 19.53 36.15 -13.77
CA THR A 156 20.84 35.50 -13.95
C THR A 156 21.95 36.55 -13.90
N VAL A 157 21.78 37.67 -14.61
CA VAL A 157 22.73 38.81 -14.58
C VAL A 157 22.84 39.39 -13.16
N LEU A 158 21.72 39.56 -12.46
CA LEU A 158 21.73 40.01 -11.06
C LEU A 158 22.49 39.04 -10.16
N ILE A 159 22.27 37.74 -10.27
CA ILE A 159 22.99 36.73 -9.49
C ILE A 159 24.49 36.76 -9.80
N GLU A 160 24.88 36.87 -11.08
CA GLU A 160 26.29 37.00 -11.48
C GLU A 160 26.92 38.30 -10.96
N CYS A 161 26.17 39.40 -10.89
CA CYS A 161 26.63 40.67 -10.33
C CYS A 161 26.74 40.67 -8.79
N PHE A 162 25.99 39.83 -8.08
CA PHE A 162 25.98 39.76 -6.61
C PHE A 162 26.76 38.57 -6.04
N VAL A 163 27.20 37.63 -6.87
CA VAL A 163 28.07 36.50 -6.52
C VAL A 163 29.44 36.73 -7.17
N GLU A 164 30.21 37.69 -6.66
CA GLU A 164 31.64 37.76 -6.95
C GLU A 164 32.37 36.58 -6.25
N PRO A 165 33.38 35.96 -6.90
CA PRO A 165 34.23 34.97 -6.24
C PRO A 165 35.13 35.68 -5.23
N LEU A 166 35.15 35.16 -3.99
CA LEU A 166 36.18 35.46 -2.97
C LEU A 166 37.58 35.13 -3.51
#